data_AF-A0A1A2XXV0-F1
#
_entry.id   AF-A0A1A2XXV0-F1
#
_cell.length_a   1.000
_cell.length_b   1.000
_cell.length_c   1.000
_cell.angle_alpha   90.00
_cell.angle_beta   90.00
_cell.angle_gamma   90.00
#
_symmetry.space_group_name_H-M   'P 1'
#
loop_
_entity.id
_entity.type
_entity.pdbx_description
1 polymer ?
#
loop_
_entity_poly.entity_id
_entity_poly.type
_entity_poly.pdbx_seq_one_letter_code
_entity_poly.pdbx_strand_id
1 'polypeptide(L)'
;MANLDRHAVAPQAVADIVRQRRLTRDSFRALDAMEQITDSDGKSFFLLPRGIGGRDACRAALLTYILNAGTGYGRTGSRNDFPETPYGAAELRRIAERQRANRWSYEAVRGIGNTGGCLVTTPNGVLMGLAGNRFHAQLSRRAGTMWGDLFMLNLTRVSDPARRLRDIVESGRVCSGGPDLDRLLHHEEIHAQQWAALGPIQMPARYLAEEAKARILGGVNSFERAAGLSDGGYR
;
A
#
# COMPACT_ATOMS: atom_id res chain seq x y z
N MET A 1 1.52 21.44 1.73
CA MET A 1 0.27 22.21 1.53
C MET A 1 -0.40 21.85 0.21
N ALA A 2 0.33 21.75 -0.91
CA ALA A 2 -0.23 21.42 -2.22
C ALA A 2 -1.28 20.27 -2.26
N ASN A 3 -1.08 19.17 -1.53
CA ASN A 3 -2.05 18.08 -1.48
C ASN A 3 -3.30 18.39 -0.63
N LEU A 4 -3.15 19.15 0.47
CA LEU A 4 -4.28 19.61 1.28
C LEU A 4 -5.18 20.51 0.45
N ASP A 5 -4.58 21.41 -0.34
CA ASP A 5 -5.29 22.32 -1.23
C ASP A 5 -5.94 21.55 -2.38
N ARG A 6 -5.20 20.64 -3.03
CA ARG A 6 -5.70 19.76 -4.11
C ARG A 6 -6.93 18.97 -3.67
N HIS A 7 -6.94 18.49 -2.43
CA HIS A 7 -8.02 17.67 -1.89
C HIS A 7 -9.08 18.48 -1.13
N ALA A 8 -8.97 19.82 -1.11
CA ALA A 8 -9.87 20.71 -0.39
C ALA A 8 -10.08 20.29 1.08
N VAL A 9 -9.00 19.90 1.76
CA VAL A 9 -9.07 19.41 3.14
C VAL A 9 -9.42 20.55 4.09
N ALA A 10 -10.47 20.34 4.88
CA ALA A 10 -10.89 21.31 5.89
C ALA A 10 -9.77 21.56 6.93
N PRO A 11 -9.47 22.82 7.29
CA PRO A 11 -8.45 23.14 8.29
C PRO A 11 -8.65 22.43 9.63
N GLN A 12 -9.91 22.21 10.03
CA GLN A 12 -10.25 21.48 11.25
C GLN A 12 -9.77 20.03 11.23
N ALA A 13 -9.87 19.33 10.08
CA ALA A 13 -9.38 17.96 9.95
C ALA A 13 -7.86 17.88 10.15
N VAL A 14 -7.13 18.87 9.65
CA VAL A 14 -5.68 19.00 9.85
C VAL A 14 -5.35 19.25 11.31
N ALA A 15 -6.05 20.20 11.95
CA ALA A 15 -5.86 20.52 13.36
C ALA A 15 -6.09 19.31 14.27
N ASP A 16 -7.14 18.53 14.02
CA ASP A 16 -7.44 17.32 14.78
C ASP A 16 -6.38 16.24 14.59
N ILE A 17 -5.88 16.03 13.37
CA ILE A 17 -4.79 15.08 13.10
C ILE A 17 -3.52 15.50 13.85
N VAL A 18 -3.12 16.78 13.73
CA VAL A 18 -1.92 17.32 14.38
C VAL A 18 -1.99 17.14 15.90
N ARG A 19 -3.12 17.49 16.50
CA ARG A 19 -3.36 17.37 17.94
C ARG A 19 -3.34 15.91 18.41
N GLN A 20 -4.09 15.03 17.76
CA GLN A 20 -4.23 13.63 18.18
C GLN A 20 -2.93 12.84 18.02
N ARG A 21 -2.16 13.13 16.97
CA ARG A 21 -0.90 12.43 16.69
C ARG A 21 0.34 13.14 17.20
N ARG A 22 0.16 14.31 17.83
CA ARG A 22 1.25 15.18 18.30
C ARG A 22 2.27 15.44 17.19
N LEU A 23 1.77 15.70 15.99
CA LEU A 23 2.64 15.95 14.84
C LEU A 23 3.32 17.30 15.03
N THR A 24 4.60 17.30 14.75
CA THR A 24 5.42 18.50 14.66
C THR A 24 6.04 18.53 13.28
N ARG A 25 6.66 19.65 12.91
CA ARG A 25 7.48 19.70 11.69
C ARG A 25 8.57 18.62 11.71
N ASP A 26 9.15 18.37 12.88
CA ASP A 26 10.19 17.35 13.05
C ASP A 26 9.68 15.92 12.87
N SER A 27 8.36 15.69 12.99
CA SER A 27 7.77 14.38 12.72
C SER A 27 8.00 13.91 11.28
N PHE A 28 8.11 14.84 10.32
CA PHE A 28 8.29 14.53 8.90
C PHE A 28 9.76 14.43 8.46
N ARG A 29 10.73 14.80 9.31
CA ARG A 29 12.17 14.65 9.00
C ARG A 29 12.58 13.21 8.68
N ALA A 30 11.81 12.23 9.15
CA ALA A 30 12.02 10.84 8.80
C ALA A 30 11.87 10.58 7.29
N LEU A 31 11.04 11.36 6.60
CA LEU A 31 10.86 11.29 5.15
C LEU A 31 11.95 12.06 4.39
N ASP A 32 12.57 13.07 4.99
CA ASP A 32 13.64 13.87 4.34
C ASP A 32 14.88 13.02 3.99
N ALA A 33 15.09 11.92 4.71
CA ALA A 33 16.16 10.95 4.45
C ALA A 33 15.80 9.91 3.37
N MET A 34 14.60 10.01 2.79
CA MET A 34 14.07 9.10 1.79
C MET A 34 13.93 9.82 0.46
N GLU A 35 14.14 9.10 -0.65
CA GLU A 35 13.91 9.66 -1.96
C GLU A 35 12.40 9.74 -2.22
N GLN A 36 11.90 10.95 -2.46
CA GLN A 36 10.51 11.17 -2.84
C GLN A 36 10.33 10.90 -4.34
N ILE A 37 9.33 10.08 -4.67
CA ILE A 37 8.88 9.81 -6.03
C ILE A 37 7.45 10.36 -6.13
N THR A 38 7.16 11.11 -7.18
CA THR A 38 5.83 11.71 -7.38
C THR A 38 5.15 11.08 -8.59
N ASP A 39 3.91 10.64 -8.44
CA ASP A 39 3.13 10.13 -9.58
C ASP A 39 2.54 11.27 -10.44
N SER A 40 1.88 10.92 -11.54
CA SER A 40 1.23 11.87 -12.45
C SER A 40 0.13 12.71 -11.79
N ASP A 41 -0.47 12.21 -10.71
CA ASP A 41 -1.53 12.90 -9.95
C ASP A 41 -0.95 13.78 -8.83
N GLY A 42 0.38 13.82 -8.70
CA GLY A 42 1.10 14.59 -7.71
C GLY A 42 1.13 13.95 -6.32
N LYS A 43 0.82 12.65 -6.19
CA LYS A 43 0.94 11.90 -4.93
C LYS A 43 2.38 11.51 -4.71
N SER A 44 2.79 11.52 -3.44
CA SER A 44 4.16 11.25 -3.01
C SER A 44 4.30 9.84 -2.48
N PHE A 45 5.33 9.15 -2.96
CA PHE A 45 5.84 7.88 -2.50
C PHE A 45 7.26 8.10 -1.98
N PHE A 46 7.72 7.31 -1.01
CA PHE A 46 9.08 7.46 -0.48
C PHE A 46 9.83 6.15 -0.54
N LEU A 47 10.92 6.14 -1.30
CA LEU A 47 11.84 5.02 -1.41
C LEU A 47 12.58 4.81 -0.10
N LEU A 48 12.46 3.61 0.46
CA LEU A 48 13.06 3.29 1.74
C LEU A 48 14.58 3.06 1.60
N PRO A 49 15.42 3.70 2.44
CA PRO A 49 16.85 3.45 2.44
C PRO A 49 17.16 2.04 2.91
N ARG A 50 18.28 1.49 2.42
CA ARG A 50 18.74 0.18 2.85
C ARG A 50 19.04 0.17 4.34
N GLY A 51 18.67 -0.92 5.01
CA GLY A 51 18.90 -1.11 6.44
C GLY A 51 17.89 -0.42 7.36
N ILE A 52 16.87 0.27 6.82
CA ILE A 52 15.79 0.82 7.63
C ILE A 52 15.12 -0.26 8.48
N GLY A 53 14.79 0.08 9.72
CA GLY A 53 14.04 -0.80 10.61
C GLY A 53 12.55 -0.83 10.26
N GLY A 54 11.88 -1.96 10.57
CA GLY A 54 10.45 -2.12 10.33
C GLY A 54 9.58 -1.06 11.02
N ARG A 55 9.97 -0.62 12.23
CA ARG A 55 9.27 0.44 12.96
C ARG A 55 9.32 1.78 12.21
N ASP A 56 10.49 2.14 11.69
CA ASP A 56 10.66 3.40 10.97
C ASP A 56 9.97 3.34 9.61
N ALA A 57 9.97 2.18 8.94
CA ALA A 57 9.21 1.96 7.71
C ALA A 57 7.69 2.08 7.94
N CYS A 58 7.16 1.48 9.02
CA CYS A 58 5.75 1.62 9.41
C CYS A 58 5.38 3.09 9.69
N ARG A 59 6.24 3.80 10.42
CA ARG A 59 6.06 5.23 10.68
C ARG A 59 6.08 6.05 9.39
N ALA A 60 7.03 5.76 8.50
CA ALA A 60 7.14 6.44 7.20
C ALA A 60 5.89 6.22 6.35
N ALA A 61 5.36 4.99 6.28
CA ALA A 61 4.12 4.70 5.57
C ALA A 61 2.94 5.54 6.07
N LEU A 62 2.80 5.68 7.40
CA LEU A 62 1.76 6.53 7.97
C LEU A 62 1.97 8.02 7.63
N LEU A 63 3.21 8.52 7.74
CA LEU A 63 3.54 9.90 7.42
C LEU A 63 3.31 10.21 5.93
N THR A 64 3.54 9.24 5.05
CA THR A 64 3.23 9.34 3.62
C THR A 64 1.73 9.51 3.38
N TYR A 65 0.86 8.75 4.05
CA TYR A 65 -0.60 8.99 3.98
C TYR A 65 -0.96 10.42 4.43
N ILE A 66 -0.40 10.88 5.54
CA ILE A 66 -0.68 12.23 6.08
C ILE A 66 -0.20 13.31 5.10
N LEU A 67 0.99 13.17 4.53
CA LEU A 67 1.54 14.13 3.57
C LEU A 67 0.71 14.22 2.28
N ASN A 68 0.14 13.10 1.85
CA ASN A 68 -0.73 13.03 0.69
C ASN A 68 -2.14 13.57 0.95
N ALA A 69 -2.49 13.86 2.20
CA ALA A 69 -3.81 14.36 2.56
C ALA A 69 -4.96 13.43 2.07
N GLY A 70 -4.75 12.12 2.20
CA GLY A 70 -5.64 11.08 1.66
C GLY A 70 -5.11 10.46 0.37
N THR A 71 -5.85 9.50 -0.17
CA THR A 71 -5.43 8.75 -1.37
C THR A 71 -5.87 9.42 -2.67
N GLY A 72 -6.89 10.28 -2.63
CA GLY A 72 -7.53 10.84 -3.84
C GLY A 72 -8.35 9.81 -4.64
N TYR A 73 -8.38 8.55 -4.20
CA TYR A 73 -9.17 7.49 -4.81
C TYR A 73 -10.65 7.86 -4.82
N GLY A 74 -11.34 7.66 -5.94
CA GLY A 74 -12.75 8.03 -6.07
C GLY A 74 -13.00 9.42 -6.66
N ARG A 75 -12.01 10.31 -6.72
CA ARG A 75 -12.20 11.74 -7.08
C ARG A 75 -12.07 12.05 -8.57
N THR A 76 -11.23 11.29 -9.27
CA THR A 76 -11.15 11.35 -10.73
C THR A 76 -12.21 10.41 -11.30
N GLY A 77 -12.88 10.82 -12.38
CA GLY A 77 -14.02 10.10 -12.99
C GLY A 77 -13.69 8.73 -13.61
N SER A 78 -12.59 8.10 -13.21
CA SER A 78 -12.26 6.71 -13.51
C SER A 78 -13.22 5.75 -12.80
N ARG A 79 -13.37 4.55 -13.37
CA ARG A 79 -14.20 3.48 -12.79
C ARG A 79 -13.57 2.99 -11.48
N ASN A 80 -14.09 3.46 -10.35
CA ASN A 80 -13.65 3.08 -9.01
C ASN A 80 -14.54 1.96 -8.45
N ASP A 81 -13.93 1.01 -7.73
CA ASP A 81 -14.63 -0.10 -7.11
C ASP A 81 -15.32 0.29 -5.78
N PHE A 82 -14.89 1.40 -5.15
CA PHE A 82 -15.35 1.85 -3.83
C PHE A 82 -15.44 3.38 -3.76
N PRO A 83 -16.24 3.96 -2.84
CA PRO A 83 -16.28 5.39 -2.60
C PRO A 83 -14.98 5.93 -1.99
N GLU A 84 -14.73 7.23 -2.14
CA GLU A 84 -13.62 7.92 -1.46
C GLU A 84 -13.75 7.76 0.07
N THR A 85 -12.65 7.45 0.73
CA THR A 85 -12.57 7.48 2.19
C THR A 85 -12.14 8.88 2.65
N PRO A 86 -12.96 9.60 3.45
CA PRO A 86 -12.63 10.97 3.84
C PRO A 86 -11.32 11.08 4.61
N TYR A 87 -10.48 12.05 4.23
CA TYR A 87 -9.28 12.38 4.99
C TYR A 87 -9.64 12.99 6.34
N GLY A 88 -9.12 12.42 7.42
CA GLY A 88 -9.37 12.92 8.77
C GLY A 88 -8.79 12.04 9.87
N ALA A 89 -8.97 12.47 11.11
CA ALA A 89 -8.43 11.79 12.28
C ALA A 89 -8.97 10.36 12.47
N ALA A 90 -10.25 10.13 12.13
CA ALA A 90 -10.87 8.80 12.19
C ALA A 90 -10.18 7.82 11.22
N GLU A 91 -9.91 8.27 10.00
CA GLU A 91 -9.24 7.45 9.00
C GLU A 91 -7.78 7.18 9.36
N LEU A 92 -7.09 8.20 9.86
CA LEU A 92 -5.72 8.03 10.35
C LEU A 92 -5.62 7.05 11.53
N ARG A 93 -6.63 7.02 12.40
CA ARG A 93 -6.75 6.03 13.47
C ARG A 93 -6.95 4.63 12.88
N ARG A 94 -7.85 4.45 11.90
CA ARG A 94 -8.08 3.17 11.22
C ARG A 94 -6.78 2.62 10.61
N ILE A 95 -6.02 3.44 9.89
CA ILE A 95 -4.74 3.05 9.29
C ILE A 95 -3.73 2.65 10.37
N ALA A 96 -3.63 3.42 11.46
CA ALA A 96 -2.70 3.09 12.54
C ALA A 96 -3.07 1.82 13.31
N GLU A 97 -4.36 1.54 13.48
CA GLU A 97 -4.85 0.29 14.07
C GLU A 97 -4.55 -0.91 13.16
N ARG A 98 -4.77 -0.76 11.85
CA ARG A 98 -4.36 -1.76 10.83
C ARG A 98 -2.86 -2.04 10.92
N GLN A 99 -2.04 -0.99 10.90
CA GLN A 99 -0.57 -1.10 11.03
C GLN A 99 -0.14 -1.80 12.32
N ARG A 100 -0.83 -1.54 13.43
CA ARG A 100 -0.54 -2.21 14.71
C ARG A 100 -0.89 -3.70 14.67
N ALA A 101 -2.01 -4.06 14.04
CA ALA A 101 -2.43 -5.46 13.85
C ALA A 101 -1.48 -6.20 12.90
N ASN A 102 -1.01 -5.52 11.85
CA ASN A 102 -0.07 -6.03 10.85
C ASN A 102 1.41 -5.82 11.21
N ARG A 103 1.76 -5.39 12.42
CA ARG A 103 3.15 -5.02 12.78
C ARG A 103 4.20 -6.10 12.47
N TRP A 104 3.79 -7.36 12.50
CA TRP A 104 4.62 -8.53 12.18
C TRP A 104 5.11 -8.52 10.73
N SER A 105 4.37 -7.91 9.79
CA SER A 105 4.81 -7.82 8.39
C SER A 105 5.98 -6.86 8.20
N TYR A 106 6.14 -5.87 9.08
CA TYR A 106 7.25 -4.92 9.00
C TYR A 106 8.58 -5.53 9.44
N GLU A 107 8.58 -6.69 10.09
CA GLU A 107 9.81 -7.41 10.48
C GLU A 107 10.62 -7.87 9.26
N ALA A 108 9.96 -8.10 8.11
CA ALA A 108 10.63 -8.51 6.88
C ALA A 108 11.37 -7.37 6.16
N VAL A 109 11.12 -6.09 6.50
CA VAL A 109 11.65 -4.91 5.79
C VAL A 109 13.18 -4.98 5.66
N ARG A 110 13.87 -5.25 6.77
CA ARG A 110 15.33 -5.33 6.77
C ARG A 110 15.83 -6.51 5.94
N GLY A 111 15.14 -7.65 6.02
CA GLY A 111 15.47 -8.84 5.24
C GLY A 111 15.37 -8.58 3.72
N ILE A 112 14.32 -7.88 3.29
CA ILE A 112 14.12 -7.52 1.88
C ILE A 112 15.23 -6.60 1.38
N GLY A 113 15.58 -5.56 2.15
CA GLY A 113 16.71 -4.68 1.78
C GLY A 113 18.06 -5.41 1.73
N ASN A 114 18.25 -6.43 2.58
CA ASN A 114 19.48 -7.22 2.62
C ASN A 114 19.60 -8.18 1.42
N THR A 115 18.49 -8.68 0.87
CA THR A 115 18.50 -9.53 -0.33
C THR A 115 18.59 -8.75 -1.64
N GLY A 116 18.73 -7.42 -1.56
CA GLY A 116 18.78 -6.53 -2.73
C GLY A 116 17.41 -6.05 -3.20
N GLY A 117 16.34 -6.33 -2.45
CA GLY A 117 15.02 -5.79 -2.73
C GLY A 117 14.91 -4.32 -2.35
N CYS A 118 13.80 -3.71 -2.77
CA CYS A 118 13.51 -2.31 -2.50
C CYS A 118 12.03 -2.13 -2.18
N LEU A 119 11.73 -1.14 -1.34
CA LEU A 119 10.39 -0.83 -0.86
C LEU A 119 10.14 0.67 -0.99
N VAL A 120 8.89 1.03 -1.27
CA VAL A 120 8.38 2.40 -1.20
C VAL A 120 7.21 2.45 -0.22
N THR A 121 7.04 3.57 0.47
CA THR A 121 5.79 3.89 1.15
C THR A 121 4.75 4.34 0.13
N THR A 122 3.48 4.05 0.40
CA THR A 122 2.36 4.44 -0.48
C THR A 122 1.41 5.43 0.19
N PRO A 123 0.62 6.18 -0.59
CA PRO A 123 -0.44 7.03 -0.08
C PRO A 123 -1.50 6.29 0.75
N ASN A 124 -1.61 4.96 0.68
CA ASN A 124 -2.57 4.13 1.42
C ASN A 124 -2.04 3.68 2.80
N GLY A 125 -0.85 4.12 3.20
CA GLY A 125 -0.24 3.74 4.48
C GLY A 125 0.24 2.29 4.54
N VAL A 126 0.53 1.68 3.38
CA VAL A 126 1.17 0.37 3.24
C VAL A 126 2.56 0.53 2.60
N LEU A 127 3.33 -0.56 2.57
CA LEU A 127 4.57 -0.65 1.80
C LEU A 127 4.30 -1.39 0.50
N MET A 128 4.87 -0.92 -0.60
CA MET A 128 4.93 -1.62 -1.87
C MET A 128 6.39 -1.91 -2.21
N GLY A 129 6.70 -3.07 -2.78
CA GLY A 129 8.09 -3.34 -3.13
C GLY A 129 8.34 -4.50 -4.06
N LEU A 130 9.62 -4.64 -4.39
CA LEU A 130 10.17 -5.70 -5.23
C LEU A 130 11.21 -6.48 -4.44
N ALA A 131 11.12 -7.81 -4.50
CA ALA A 131 12.09 -8.68 -3.85
C ALA A 131 13.39 -8.74 -4.67
N GLY A 132 14.54 -8.70 -4.00
CA GLY A 132 15.85 -8.79 -4.65
C GLY A 132 16.23 -10.21 -5.08
N ASN A 133 15.72 -11.24 -4.38
CA ASN A 133 15.64 -12.64 -4.80
C ASN A 133 14.90 -13.48 -3.72
N ARG A 134 14.08 -14.47 -4.14
CA ARG A 134 13.42 -15.51 -3.32
C ARG A 134 12.53 -15.03 -2.15
N PHE A 135 11.67 -14.04 -2.36
CA PHE A 135 10.45 -13.97 -1.53
C PHE A 135 9.39 -14.88 -2.15
N HIS A 136 8.58 -15.55 -1.33
CA HIS A 136 7.65 -16.64 -1.70
C HIS A 136 6.90 -16.39 -3.02
N ALA A 137 7.48 -16.85 -4.13
CA ALA A 137 6.94 -16.69 -5.49
C ALA A 137 5.72 -17.60 -5.78
N GLN A 138 5.07 -18.13 -4.74
CA GLN A 138 4.12 -19.24 -4.88
C GLN A 138 2.65 -18.83 -4.68
N LEU A 139 2.32 -17.56 -4.42
CA LEU A 139 0.96 -17.20 -3.97
C LEU A 139 0.19 -16.13 -4.78
N SER A 140 0.65 -15.64 -5.94
CA SER A 140 -0.27 -14.86 -6.79
C SER A 140 0.14 -14.82 -8.25
N ARG A 141 -0.84 -15.02 -9.14
CA ARG A 141 -0.59 -15.16 -10.57
C ARG A 141 -0.52 -13.82 -11.34
N ARG A 142 -0.87 -12.64 -10.78
CA ARG A 142 -1.23 -11.52 -11.69
C ARG A 142 -0.80 -10.06 -11.42
N ALA A 143 -0.34 -9.63 -10.22
CA ALA A 143 0.46 -8.39 -10.08
C ALA A 143 1.38 -8.35 -8.85
N GLY A 144 0.97 -8.98 -7.75
CA GLY A 144 1.75 -9.06 -6.52
C GLY A 144 1.02 -9.86 -5.44
N THR A 145 1.55 -9.84 -4.21
CA THR A 145 0.97 -10.50 -3.05
C THR A 145 1.03 -9.58 -1.84
N MET A 146 -0.11 -9.32 -1.22
CA MET A 146 -0.18 -8.64 0.07
C MET A 146 0.15 -9.60 1.22
N TRP A 147 1.02 -9.16 2.12
CA TRP A 147 1.39 -9.84 3.35
C TRP A 147 1.35 -8.84 4.51
N GLY A 148 0.24 -8.81 5.26
CA GLY A 148 0.01 -7.76 6.26
C GLY A 148 -0.14 -6.39 5.60
N ASP A 149 0.80 -5.48 5.84
CA ASP A 149 0.90 -4.17 5.16
C ASP A 149 2.00 -4.12 4.09
N LEU A 150 2.51 -5.26 3.65
CA LEU A 150 3.57 -5.34 2.65
C LEU A 150 3.04 -5.93 1.34
N PHE A 151 2.88 -5.09 0.33
CA PHE A 151 2.53 -5.49 -1.03
C PHE A 151 3.79 -5.78 -1.85
N MET A 152 4.04 -7.04 -2.17
CA MET A 152 5.18 -7.47 -2.97
C MET A 152 4.77 -7.70 -4.42
N LEU A 153 5.30 -6.89 -5.34
CA LEU A 153 5.04 -7.02 -6.77
C LEU A 153 5.69 -8.29 -7.35
N ASN A 154 4.94 -9.04 -8.15
CA ASN A 154 5.41 -10.24 -8.84
C ASN A 154 5.98 -9.89 -10.22
N LEU A 155 7.16 -9.27 -10.22
CA LEU A 155 7.94 -9.05 -11.44
C LEU A 155 9.09 -10.05 -11.53
N THR A 156 9.33 -10.60 -12.72
CA THR A 156 10.50 -11.44 -12.99
C THR A 156 11.79 -10.62 -12.83
N ARG A 157 12.90 -11.31 -12.48
CA ARG A 157 14.23 -10.74 -12.14
C ARG A 157 14.43 -9.28 -12.55
N VAL A 158 14.36 -8.40 -11.56
CA VAL A 158 14.62 -6.97 -11.72
C VAL A 158 16.06 -6.71 -11.29
N SER A 159 16.90 -6.20 -12.20
CA SER A 159 18.30 -5.87 -11.91
C SER A 159 18.45 -4.59 -11.08
N ASP A 160 17.52 -3.64 -11.23
CA ASP A 160 17.44 -2.41 -10.46
C ASP A 160 16.02 -2.21 -9.88
N PRO A 161 15.73 -2.79 -8.70
CA PRO A 161 14.42 -2.68 -8.07
C PRO A 161 14.00 -1.24 -7.74
N ALA A 162 14.95 -0.37 -7.40
CA ALA A 162 14.66 1.03 -7.09
C ALA A 162 14.18 1.78 -8.33
N ARG A 163 14.92 1.68 -9.44
CA ARG A 163 14.51 2.28 -10.72
C ARG A 163 13.17 1.73 -11.18
N ARG A 164 12.96 0.41 -11.07
CA ARG A 164 11.68 -0.17 -11.48
C ARG A 164 10.51 0.34 -10.64
N LEU A 165 10.68 0.56 -9.34
CA LEU A 165 9.63 1.15 -8.50
C LEU A 165 9.36 2.61 -8.90
N ARG A 166 10.38 3.39 -9.27
CA ARG A 166 10.18 4.74 -9.84
C ARG A 166 9.34 4.68 -11.10
N ASP A 167 9.72 3.85 -12.06
CA ASP A 167 9.00 3.72 -13.34
C ASP A 167 7.52 3.37 -13.12
N ILE A 168 7.21 2.49 -12.14
CA ILE A 168 5.84 2.10 -11.81
C ILE A 168 5.05 3.26 -11.18
N VAL A 169 5.65 3.98 -10.25
CA VAL A 169 5.02 5.13 -9.59
C VAL A 169 4.77 6.25 -10.60
N GLU A 170 5.79 6.62 -11.38
CA GLU A 170 5.72 7.71 -12.34
C GLU A 170 4.74 7.42 -13.49
N SER A 171 4.69 6.17 -13.97
CA SER A 171 3.71 5.76 -14.99
C SER A 171 2.31 5.50 -14.44
N GLY A 172 2.17 5.41 -13.11
CA GLY A 172 0.93 5.04 -12.44
C GLY A 172 0.44 3.63 -12.81
N ARG A 173 1.30 2.71 -13.27
CA ARG A 173 0.92 1.33 -13.65
C ARG A 173 2.06 0.33 -13.41
N VAL A 174 1.70 -0.89 -12.99
CA VAL A 174 2.68 -1.99 -12.82
C VAL A 174 3.10 -2.61 -14.16
N CYS A 175 2.15 -2.76 -15.09
CA CYS A 175 2.35 -3.33 -16.41
C CYS A 175 1.40 -2.70 -17.44
N SER A 176 1.76 -2.80 -18.72
CA SER A 176 0.92 -2.35 -19.83
C SER A 176 -0.38 -3.17 -19.87
N GLY A 177 -1.53 -2.49 -19.86
CA GLY A 177 -2.85 -3.12 -19.87
C GLY A 177 -3.38 -3.55 -18.48
N GLY A 178 -2.57 -3.44 -17.43
CA GLY A 178 -3.01 -3.65 -16.04
C GLY A 178 -3.81 -2.46 -15.49
N PRO A 179 -4.42 -2.61 -14.29
CA PRO A 179 -5.15 -1.53 -13.63
C PRO A 179 -4.21 -0.37 -13.29
N ASP A 180 -4.80 0.82 -13.13
CA ASP A 180 -4.10 1.98 -12.59
C ASP A 180 -3.57 1.66 -11.18
N LEU A 181 -2.39 2.19 -10.86
CA LEU A 181 -1.70 1.93 -9.60
C LEU A 181 -2.54 2.36 -8.40
N ASP A 182 -3.28 3.46 -8.51
CA ASP A 182 -4.18 3.92 -7.43
C ASP A 182 -5.28 2.89 -7.13
N ARG A 183 -5.90 2.34 -8.18
CA ARG A 183 -6.92 1.28 -8.06
C ARG A 183 -6.32 0.00 -7.50
N LEU A 184 -5.13 -0.37 -7.96
CA LEU A 184 -4.40 -1.53 -7.43
C LEU A 184 -4.09 -1.33 -5.94
N LEU A 185 -3.49 -0.20 -5.55
CA LEU A 185 -3.13 0.06 -4.16
C LEU A 185 -4.34 0.11 -3.23
N HIS A 186 -5.49 0.56 -3.73
CA HIS A 186 -6.74 0.52 -2.96
C HIS A 186 -7.26 -0.92 -2.77
N HIS A 187 -7.21 -1.75 -3.82
CA HIS A 187 -7.50 -3.19 -3.71
C HIS A 187 -6.58 -3.87 -2.70
N GLU A 188 -5.28 -3.60 -2.79
CA GLU A 188 -4.26 -4.14 -1.90
C GLU A 188 -4.45 -3.65 -0.44
N GLU A 189 -4.87 -2.41 -0.24
CA GLU A 189 -5.24 -1.88 1.08
C GLU A 189 -6.40 -2.66 1.71
N ILE A 190 -7.37 -3.15 0.93
CA ILE A 190 -8.45 -3.98 1.46
C ILE A 190 -7.90 -5.35 1.91
N HIS A 191 -6.98 -5.95 1.15
CA HIS A 191 -6.27 -7.14 1.61
C HIS A 191 -5.49 -6.88 2.90
N ALA A 192 -4.85 -5.73 3.05
CA ALA A 192 -4.18 -5.36 4.29
C ALA A 192 -5.16 -5.28 5.49
N GLN A 193 -6.40 -4.83 5.26
CA GLN A 193 -7.45 -4.85 6.28
C GLN A 193 -7.89 -6.28 6.62
N GLN A 194 -8.01 -7.16 5.62
CA GLN A 194 -8.33 -8.57 5.83
C GLN A 194 -7.24 -9.27 6.67
N TRP A 195 -5.96 -8.99 6.40
CA TRP A 195 -4.85 -9.45 7.26
C TRP A 195 -4.92 -8.88 8.68
N ALA A 196 -5.27 -7.61 8.85
CA ALA A 196 -5.41 -7.01 10.18
C ALA A 196 -6.53 -7.66 10.99
N ALA A 197 -7.62 -8.06 10.34
CA ALA A 197 -8.76 -8.71 10.98
C ALA A 197 -8.51 -10.19 11.32
N LEU A 198 -7.82 -10.93 10.44
CA LEU A 198 -7.66 -12.39 10.54
C LEU A 198 -6.28 -12.80 11.07
N GLY A 199 -5.29 -11.92 10.98
CA GLY A 199 -3.92 -12.17 11.40
C GLY A 199 -3.16 -13.17 10.52
N PRO A 200 -1.87 -13.44 10.86
CA PRO A 200 -0.96 -14.18 10.00
C PRO A 200 -1.31 -15.66 9.85
N ILE A 201 -2.13 -16.20 10.75
CA ILE A 201 -2.51 -17.62 10.79
C ILE A 201 -3.84 -17.87 10.09
N GLN A 202 -4.88 -17.09 10.42
CA GLN A 202 -6.22 -17.36 9.89
C GLN A 202 -6.37 -16.88 8.46
N MET A 203 -5.68 -15.80 8.07
CA MET A 203 -5.81 -15.25 6.71
C MET A 203 -5.40 -16.28 5.64
N PRO A 204 -4.19 -16.91 5.68
CA PRO A 204 -3.82 -17.93 4.69
C PRO A 204 -4.77 -19.13 4.68
N ALA A 205 -5.17 -19.62 5.86
CA ALA A 205 -6.05 -20.77 5.99
C ALA A 205 -7.42 -20.52 5.36
N ARG A 206 -8.04 -19.35 5.65
CA ARG A 206 -9.34 -18.97 5.08
C ARG A 206 -9.24 -18.67 3.59
N TYR A 207 -8.18 -17.99 3.16
CA TYR A 207 -7.96 -17.68 1.76
C TYR A 207 -7.85 -18.96 0.92
N LEU A 208 -7.08 -19.95 1.39
CA LEU A 208 -6.93 -21.24 0.71
C LEU A 208 -8.25 -22.02 0.64
N ALA A 209 -9.04 -22.00 1.72
CA ALA A 209 -10.35 -22.65 1.75
C ALA A 209 -11.32 -22.01 0.74
N GLU A 210 -11.34 -20.68 0.65
CA GLU A 210 -12.17 -19.95 -0.33
C GLU A 210 -11.69 -20.15 -1.77
N GLU A 211 -10.38 -20.24 -1.99
CA GLU A 211 -9.81 -20.54 -3.30
C GLU A 211 -10.19 -21.96 -3.77
N ALA A 212 -10.10 -22.96 -2.88
CA ALA A 212 -10.52 -24.32 -3.17
C ALA A 212 -12.02 -24.38 -3.51
N LYS A 213 -12.85 -23.68 -2.73
CA LYS A 213 -14.29 -23.56 -2.96
C LYS A 213 -14.61 -22.91 -4.31
N ALA A 214 -13.94 -21.80 -4.65
CA ALA A 214 -14.12 -21.10 -5.92
C ALA A 214 -13.72 -21.97 -7.12
N ARG A 215 -12.65 -22.79 -6.98
CA ARG A 215 -12.22 -23.74 -8.01
C ARG A 215 -13.20 -24.89 -8.21
N ILE A 216 -13.81 -25.40 -7.14
CA ILE A 216 -14.76 -26.52 -7.20
C ILE A 216 -16.13 -26.07 -7.75
N LEU A 217 -16.65 -24.95 -7.25
CA LEU A 217 -18.00 -24.47 -7.57
C LEU A 217 -18.06 -23.58 -8.81
N GLY A 218 -16.90 -23.14 -9.32
CA GLY A 218 -16.81 -22.08 -10.32
C GLY A 218 -17.13 -20.72 -9.73
N GLY A 219 -16.17 -19.79 -9.76
CA GLY A 219 -16.39 -18.43 -9.28
C GLY A 219 -15.10 -17.71 -8.91
N VAL A 220 -15.26 -16.55 -8.27
CA VAL A 220 -14.17 -15.74 -7.73
C VAL A 220 -14.14 -15.88 -6.20
N ASN A 221 -12.93 -16.05 -5.67
CA ASN A 221 -12.64 -16.06 -4.23
C ASN A 221 -13.30 -14.85 -3.54
N SER A 222 -13.95 -15.08 -2.40
CA SER A 222 -14.70 -14.03 -1.69
C SER A 222 -13.81 -12.90 -1.18
N PHE A 223 -12.55 -13.18 -0.85
CA PHE A 223 -11.56 -12.17 -0.45
C PHE A 223 -11.23 -11.23 -1.61
N GLU A 224 -10.97 -11.79 -2.80
CA GLU A 224 -10.71 -11.03 -4.03
C GLU A 224 -11.92 -10.19 -4.43
N ARG A 225 -13.13 -10.78 -4.36
CA ARG A 225 -14.37 -10.06 -4.64
C ARG A 225 -14.60 -8.89 -3.69
N ALA A 226 -14.33 -9.09 -2.40
CA ALA A 226 -14.46 -8.04 -1.39
C ALA A 226 -13.39 -6.94 -1.55
N ALA A 227 -12.24 -7.25 -2.14
CA ALA A 227 -11.18 -6.30 -2.45
C ALA A 227 -11.38 -5.54 -3.77
N GLY A 228 -12.39 -5.90 -4.58
CA GLY A 228 -12.67 -5.22 -5.86
C GLY A 228 -11.87 -5.77 -7.05
N LEU A 229 -11.61 -4.95 -8.07
CA LEU A 229 -11.07 -5.34 -9.39
C LEU A 229 -12.01 -6.21 -10.26
N SER A 230 -13.31 -6.15 -9.97
CA SER A 230 -14.40 -7.00 -10.50
C SER A 230 -14.47 -7.18 -12.02
N ASP A 231 -13.92 -6.25 -12.81
CA ASP A 231 -13.95 -6.29 -14.29
C ASP A 231 -12.76 -7.00 -14.92
N GLY A 232 -12.14 -7.94 -14.20
CA GLY A 232 -11.02 -8.68 -14.73
C GLY A 232 -9.78 -7.80 -14.86
N GLY A 233 -9.47 -6.99 -13.83
CA GLY A 233 -8.22 -6.22 -13.68
C GLY A 233 -6.95 -7.07 -13.64
N TYR A 234 -7.06 -8.33 -14.06
CA TYR A 234 -6.01 -9.31 -14.21
C TYR A 234 -6.30 -10.20 -15.43
N ARG A 235 -6.69 -9.60 -16.57
CA ARG A 235 -6.79 -10.30 -17.86
C ARG A 235 -5.46 -10.27 -18.60
#